data_AF-A0A395J5Y8-F1
#
_entry.id   AF-A0A395J5Y8-F1
#
_cell.length_a   1.000
_cell.length_b   1.000
_cell.length_c   1.000
_cell.angle_alpha   90.00
_cell.angle_beta   90.00
_cell.angle_gamma   90.00
#
_symmetry.space_group_name_H-M   'P 1'
#
loop_
_entity.id
_entity.type
_entity.pdbx_description
1 polymer ?
#
loop_
_entity_poly.entity_id
_entity_poly.type
_entity_poly.pdbx_seq_one_letter_code
_entity_poly.pdbx_strand_id
1 'polypeptide(L)'
;MTHYLSLRAPNASPILKVAIRAQHFRRWEVPRSSYPMTKPGYLNWRTFLKKRQADLASAICIGCNFTAEEAEEVARLIRKEDLKKNEETQILEDVACLVFLDDQFEAFEKGHDEEKIISILRKTWGKMTEEGHRLALQIPMSDTSKSLIQKALG
;
A
#
# COMPACT_ATOMS: atom_id res chain seq x y z
N MET A 1 -6.22 -1.12 7.14
CA MET A 1 -6.62 -0.07 6.16
C MET A 1 -7.42 1.05 6.82
N THR A 2 -8.66 0.81 7.29
CA THR A 2 -9.53 1.89 7.80
C THR A 2 -8.95 2.64 9.00
N HIS A 3 -8.36 1.94 9.97
CA HIS A 3 -7.70 2.58 11.12
C HIS A 3 -6.65 3.63 10.69
N TYR A 4 -5.67 3.23 9.87
CA TYR A 4 -4.62 4.14 9.40
C TYR A 4 -5.14 5.25 8.48
N LEU A 5 -6.18 5.00 7.69
CA LEU A 5 -6.83 6.08 6.92
C LEU A 5 -7.44 7.13 7.87
N SER A 6 -8.14 6.70 8.92
CA SER A 6 -8.73 7.62 9.90
C SER A 6 -7.67 8.46 10.64
N LEU A 7 -6.48 7.91 10.89
CA LEU A 7 -5.36 8.66 11.46
C LEU A 7 -4.73 9.62 10.44
N ARG A 8 -4.53 9.16 9.19
CA ARG A 8 -3.80 9.90 8.15
C ARG A 8 -4.62 11.00 7.46
N ALA A 9 -5.91 10.76 7.28
CA ALA A 9 -6.84 11.66 6.62
C ALA A 9 -8.28 11.40 7.12
N PRO A 10 -8.65 11.91 8.32
CA PRO A 10 -9.96 11.63 8.94
C PRO A 10 -11.14 12.09 8.07
N ASN A 11 -10.93 13.14 7.27
CA ASN A 11 -11.94 13.71 6.36
C ASN A 11 -11.81 13.19 4.92
N ALA A 12 -11.18 12.03 4.70
CA ALA A 12 -10.98 11.46 3.37
C ALA A 12 -12.28 11.36 2.56
N SER A 13 -12.18 11.68 1.27
CA SER A 13 -13.28 11.62 0.30
C SER A 13 -13.84 10.18 0.18
N PRO A 14 -15.11 10.01 -0.26
CA PRO A 14 -15.64 8.68 -0.59
C PRO A 14 -14.76 7.93 -1.61
N ILE A 15 -14.21 8.65 -2.60
CA ILE A 15 -13.29 8.13 -3.62
C ILE A 15 -12.04 7.51 -2.96
N LEU A 16 -11.31 8.28 -2.16
CA LEU A 16 -10.11 7.80 -1.47
C LEU A 16 -10.41 6.64 -0.51
N LYS A 17 -11.54 6.72 0.20
CA LYS A 17 -12.04 5.66 1.08
C LYS A 17 -12.29 4.34 0.35
N VAL A 18 -12.79 4.36 -0.89
CA VAL A 18 -12.96 3.17 -1.72
C VAL A 18 -11.61 2.67 -2.22
N ALA A 19 -10.78 3.56 -2.79
CA ALA A 19 -9.48 3.20 -3.34
C ALA A 19 -8.57 2.48 -2.31
N ILE A 20 -8.50 3.01 -1.08
CA ILE A 20 -7.72 2.40 0.01
C ILE A 20 -8.23 1.01 0.38
N ARG A 21 -9.56 0.81 0.45
CA ARG A 21 -10.14 -0.52 0.73
C ARG A 21 -9.90 -1.49 -0.42
N ALA A 22 -9.80 -0.98 -1.64
CA ALA A 22 -9.66 -1.78 -2.85
C ALA A 22 -8.21 -2.07 -3.29
N GLN A 23 -7.18 -1.50 -2.64
CA GLN A 23 -5.79 -1.64 -3.10
C GLN A 23 -5.27 -3.09 -3.20
N HIS A 24 -5.90 -4.04 -2.49
CA HIS A 24 -5.61 -5.47 -2.54
C HIS A 24 -6.85 -6.30 -2.88
N PHE A 25 -7.88 -5.68 -3.47
CA PHE A 25 -9.14 -6.32 -3.79
C PHE A 25 -8.93 -7.57 -4.64
N ARG A 26 -9.47 -8.70 -4.18
CA ARG A 26 -9.39 -10.00 -4.85
C ARG A 26 -7.97 -10.41 -5.28
N ARG A 27 -6.95 -9.97 -4.53
CA ARG A 27 -5.54 -10.29 -4.82
C ARG A 27 -5.27 -11.79 -4.75
N TRP A 28 -5.94 -12.49 -3.84
CA TRP A 28 -5.78 -13.94 -3.61
C TRP A 28 -6.14 -14.80 -4.83
N GLU A 29 -6.95 -14.27 -5.75
CA GLU A 29 -7.36 -14.99 -6.97
C GLU A 29 -6.27 -15.05 -8.04
N VAL A 30 -5.18 -14.30 -7.86
CA VAL A 30 -4.01 -14.33 -8.73
C VAL A 30 -2.81 -14.65 -7.84
N PRO A 31 -2.58 -15.94 -7.52
CA PRO A 31 -1.50 -16.33 -6.62
C PRO A 31 -0.13 -15.87 -7.13
N ARG A 32 0.81 -15.56 -6.22
CA ARG A 32 2.18 -15.22 -6.63
C ARG A 32 2.84 -16.33 -7.46
N SER A 33 2.45 -17.59 -7.24
CA SER A 33 2.92 -18.76 -7.99
C SER A 33 2.47 -18.84 -9.44
N SER A 34 1.52 -18.02 -9.89
CA SER A 34 1.11 -17.98 -11.30
C SER A 34 2.08 -17.19 -12.20
N TYR A 35 3.14 -16.60 -11.62
CA TYR A 35 4.21 -15.88 -12.33
C TYR A 35 5.58 -16.44 -11.93
N PRO A 36 6.61 -16.35 -12.80
CA PRO A 36 7.97 -16.81 -12.47
C PRO A 36 8.50 -16.24 -11.14
N MET A 37 9.18 -17.05 -10.32
CA MET A 37 9.77 -16.65 -9.02
C MET A 37 11.05 -15.81 -9.16
N THR A 38 11.01 -14.84 -10.06
CA THR A 38 12.09 -13.90 -10.33
C THR A 38 11.63 -12.49 -10.00
N LYS A 39 12.57 -11.55 -9.90
CA LYS A 39 12.26 -10.12 -9.72
C LYS A 39 11.37 -9.58 -10.87
N PRO A 40 11.67 -9.83 -12.17
CA PRO A 40 10.75 -9.45 -13.26
C PRO A 40 9.37 -10.08 -13.13
N GLY A 41 9.28 -11.37 -12.78
CA GLY A 41 8.00 -12.05 -12.59
C GLY A 41 7.15 -11.41 -11.47
N TYR A 42 7.78 -11.02 -10.36
CA TYR A 42 7.11 -10.28 -9.28
C TYR A 42 6.59 -8.92 -9.75
N LEU A 43 7.40 -8.16 -10.52
CA LEU A 43 7.00 -6.85 -11.02
C LEU A 43 5.81 -6.97 -11.97
N ASN A 44 5.83 -7.93 -12.90
CA ASN A 44 4.73 -8.19 -13.83
C ASN A 44 3.45 -8.59 -13.08
N TRP A 45 3.55 -9.51 -12.12
CA TRP A 45 2.42 -9.90 -11.27
C TRP A 45 1.82 -8.71 -10.53
N ARG A 46 2.67 -7.87 -9.92
CA ARG A 46 2.23 -6.69 -9.18
C ARG A 46 1.57 -5.65 -10.09
N THR A 47 2.11 -5.42 -11.28
CA THR A 47 1.54 -4.48 -12.26
C THR A 47 0.18 -4.95 -12.74
N PHE A 48 0.05 -6.25 -13.08
CA PHE A 48 -1.23 -6.85 -13.45
C PHE A 48 -2.28 -6.70 -12.35
N LEU A 49 -1.91 -7.02 -11.11
CA LEU A 49 -2.82 -6.93 -9.97
C LEU A 49 -3.39 -5.52 -9.77
N LYS A 50 -2.55 -4.49 -9.82
CA LYS A 50 -2.99 -3.10 -9.67
C LYS A 50 -4.02 -2.71 -10.73
N LYS A 51 -3.77 -3.07 -12.00
CA LYS A 51 -4.70 -2.81 -13.09
C LYS A 51 -6.03 -3.54 -12.85
N ARG A 52 -5.97 -4.85 -12.58
CA ARG A 52 -7.16 -5.66 -12.31
C ARG A 52 -7.98 -5.13 -11.13
N GLN A 53 -7.32 -4.72 -10.05
CA GLN A 53 -7.97 -4.15 -8.86
C GLN A 53 -8.69 -2.84 -9.18
N ALA A 54 -8.05 -1.97 -9.96
CA ALA A 54 -8.63 -0.72 -10.41
C ALA A 54 -9.86 -0.95 -11.31
N ASP A 55 -9.74 -1.85 -12.30
CA ASP A 55 -10.82 -2.18 -13.22
C ASP A 55 -12.04 -2.74 -12.48
N LEU A 56 -11.81 -3.68 -11.54
CA LEU A 56 -12.88 -4.29 -10.75
C LEU A 56 -13.53 -3.30 -9.77
N ALA A 57 -12.74 -2.46 -9.11
CA ALA A 57 -13.27 -1.46 -8.18
C ALA A 57 -14.09 -0.40 -8.93
N SER A 58 -13.58 0.10 -10.05
CA SER A 58 -14.28 1.06 -10.91
C SER A 58 -15.64 0.52 -11.38
N ALA A 59 -15.68 -0.73 -11.87
CA ALA A 59 -16.94 -1.37 -12.27
C ALA A 59 -17.97 -1.45 -11.13
N ILE A 60 -17.54 -1.71 -9.90
CA ILE A 60 -18.42 -1.70 -8.72
C ILE A 60 -18.89 -0.27 -8.43
N CYS A 61 -18.02 0.73 -8.50
CA CYS A 61 -18.37 2.14 -8.27
C CYS A 61 -19.49 2.62 -9.21
N ILE A 62 -19.40 2.29 -10.51
CA ILE A 62 -20.44 2.61 -11.50
C ILE A 62 -21.80 2.02 -11.10
N GLY A 63 -21.81 0.80 -10.55
CA GLY A 63 -23.03 0.16 -10.02
C GLY A 63 -23.55 0.78 -8.71
N CYS A 64 -22.74 1.60 -8.03
CA CYS A 64 -23.03 2.22 -6.74
C CYS A 64 -23.20 3.74 -6.83
N ASN A 65 -23.69 4.25 -7.97
CA ASN A 65 -24.02 5.67 -8.19
C ASN A 65 -22.83 6.64 -8.20
N PHE A 66 -21.59 6.16 -8.33
CA PHE A 66 -20.47 7.04 -8.67
C PHE A 66 -20.59 7.46 -10.14
N THR A 67 -20.17 8.69 -10.47
CA THR A 67 -20.03 9.05 -11.88
C THR A 67 -18.88 8.28 -12.54
N ALA A 68 -18.81 8.29 -13.87
CA ALA A 68 -17.70 7.68 -14.60
C ALA A 68 -16.35 8.30 -14.21
N GLU A 69 -16.33 9.60 -13.98
CA GLU A 69 -15.15 10.36 -13.59
C GLU A 69 -14.70 9.99 -12.17
N GLU A 70 -15.63 9.84 -11.22
CA GLU A 70 -15.32 9.44 -9.85
C GLU A 70 -14.83 7.98 -9.78
N ALA A 71 -15.45 7.09 -10.55
CA ALA A 71 -15.04 5.69 -10.64
C ALA A 71 -13.64 5.56 -11.26
N GLU A 72 -13.32 6.38 -12.27
CA GLU A 72 -11.99 6.44 -12.85
C GLU A 72 -10.96 7.04 -11.87
N GLU A 73 -11.34 8.02 -11.05
CA GLU A 73 -10.43 8.53 -10.00
C GLU A 73 -10.09 7.44 -8.98
N VAL A 74 -11.08 6.65 -8.52
CA VAL A 74 -10.82 5.46 -7.69
C VAL A 74 -9.81 4.53 -8.37
N ALA A 75 -9.98 4.29 -9.67
CA ALA A 75 -9.12 3.42 -10.45
C ALA A 75 -7.68 3.96 -10.54
N ARG A 76 -7.50 5.26 -10.82
CA ARG A 76 -6.20 5.95 -10.87
C ARG A 76 -5.44 5.83 -9.54
N LEU A 77 -6.13 6.08 -8.42
CA LEU A 77 -5.55 5.95 -7.08
C LEU A 77 -5.05 4.51 -6.81
N ILE A 78 -5.84 3.49 -7.15
CA ILE A 78 -5.45 2.07 -6.98
C ILE A 78 -4.22 1.71 -7.83
N ARG A 79 -4.13 2.24 -9.05
CA ARG A 79 -2.95 2.05 -9.92
C ARG A 79 -1.72 2.79 -9.38
N LYS A 80 -1.93 3.75 -8.48
CA LYS A 80 -0.92 4.62 -7.86
C LYS A 80 -0.28 5.55 -8.89
N GLU A 81 -1.12 6.10 -9.75
CA GLU A 81 -0.71 7.12 -10.73
C GLU A 81 -0.34 8.41 -10.01
N ASP A 82 0.66 9.13 -10.52
CA ASP A 82 1.10 10.42 -9.97
C ASP A 82 1.43 10.44 -8.47
N LEU A 83 1.93 9.33 -7.90
CA LEU A 83 2.30 9.21 -6.48
C LEU A 83 3.17 10.37 -5.94
N LYS A 84 3.99 11.01 -6.78
CA LYS A 84 4.83 12.14 -6.34
C LYS A 84 4.12 13.50 -6.34
N LYS A 85 2.93 13.61 -6.94
CA LYS A 85 2.25 14.87 -7.21
C LYS A 85 0.81 14.91 -6.68
N ASN A 86 0.14 13.77 -6.60
CA ASN A 86 -1.25 13.67 -6.15
C ASN A 86 -1.30 13.30 -4.66
N GLU A 87 -1.88 14.18 -3.84
CA GLU A 87 -1.97 14.03 -2.38
C GLU A 87 -2.78 12.79 -1.97
N GLU A 88 -3.90 12.50 -2.62
CA GLU A 88 -4.72 11.32 -2.30
C GLU A 88 -3.95 10.01 -2.59
N THR A 89 -3.11 9.99 -3.63
CA THR A 89 -2.25 8.85 -3.94
C THR A 89 -1.14 8.69 -2.90
N GLN A 90 -0.59 9.80 -2.40
CA GLN A 90 0.36 9.79 -1.28
C GLN A 90 -0.28 9.26 0.00
N ILE A 91 -1.50 9.70 0.33
CA ILE A 91 -2.26 9.18 1.47
C ILE A 91 -2.50 7.68 1.31
N LEU A 92 -2.86 7.22 0.11
CA LEU A 92 -3.05 5.80 -0.16
C LEU A 92 -1.75 5.01 0.05
N GLU A 93 -0.60 5.51 -0.44
CA GLU A 93 0.70 4.85 -0.23
C GLU A 93 1.11 4.86 1.24
N ASP A 94 0.93 5.97 1.96
CA ASP A 94 1.17 6.07 3.40
C ASP A 94 0.37 4.99 4.15
N VAL A 95 -0.94 4.91 3.90
CA VAL A 95 -1.81 3.90 4.53
C VAL A 95 -1.37 2.48 4.19
N ALA A 96 -0.95 2.23 2.94
CA ALA A 96 -0.44 0.93 2.53
C ALA A 96 0.84 0.54 3.29
N CYS A 97 1.77 1.48 3.44
CA CYS A 97 3.02 1.29 4.16
C CYS A 97 2.80 1.12 5.66
N LEU A 98 1.92 1.91 6.27
CA LEU A 98 1.57 1.78 7.68
C LEU A 98 0.95 0.41 7.99
N VAL A 99 0.03 -0.06 7.15
CA VAL A 99 -0.55 -1.41 7.30
C VAL A 99 0.53 -2.49 7.16
N PHE A 100 1.47 -2.35 6.22
CA PHE A 100 2.58 -3.30 6.11
C PHE A 100 3.43 -3.32 7.39
N LEU A 101 3.77 -2.16 7.93
CA LEU A 101 4.60 -2.02 9.14
C LEU A 101 3.93 -2.63 10.37
N ASP A 102 2.62 -2.47 10.50
CA ASP A 102 1.85 -2.94 11.66
C ASP A 102 1.47 -4.42 11.57
N ASP A 103 0.92 -4.85 10.44
CA ASP A 103 0.25 -6.17 10.31
C ASP A 103 1.16 -7.24 9.72
N GLN A 104 2.21 -6.85 8.98
CA GLN A 104 2.95 -7.79 8.11
C GLN A 104 4.45 -7.83 8.38
N PHE A 105 5.01 -6.77 8.97
CA PHE A 105 6.45 -6.62 9.07
C PHE A 105 7.09 -7.69 9.95
N GLU A 106 6.50 -8.01 11.12
CA GLU A 106 7.06 -9.01 12.03
C GLU A 106 7.09 -10.43 11.42
N ALA A 107 6.06 -10.78 10.63
CA ALA A 107 6.06 -12.04 9.89
C ALA A 107 7.07 -12.02 8.73
N PHE A 108 7.21 -10.86 8.07
CA PHE A 108 8.14 -10.66 6.97
C PHE A 108 9.60 -10.79 7.43
N GLU A 109 9.99 -10.18 8.56
CA GLU A 109 11.37 -10.24 9.06
C GLU A 109 11.81 -11.67 9.43
N LYS A 110 10.89 -12.53 9.89
CA LYS A 110 11.21 -13.93 10.23
C LYS A 110 11.56 -14.79 9.02
N GLY A 111 11.17 -14.37 7.81
CA GLY A 111 11.36 -15.13 6.56
C GLY A 111 12.51 -14.64 5.68
N HIS A 112 13.25 -13.61 6.09
CA HIS A 112 14.23 -12.94 5.24
C HIS A 112 15.52 -12.59 5.99
N ASP A 113 16.64 -12.53 5.25
CA ASP A 113 17.90 -12.04 5.81
C ASP A 113 17.84 -10.53 6.13
N GLU A 114 18.74 -10.08 7.01
CA GLU A 114 18.79 -8.69 7.47
C GLU A 114 19.00 -7.69 6.32
N GLU A 115 19.83 -8.02 5.32
CA GLU A 115 20.09 -7.15 4.17
C GLU A 115 18.80 -6.88 3.38
N LYS A 116 18.02 -7.94 3.14
CA LYS A 116 16.73 -7.88 2.49
C LYS A 116 15.74 -7.05 3.29
N ILE A 117 15.69 -7.25 4.60
CA ILE A 117 14.81 -6.51 5.51
C ILE A 117 15.12 -5.02 5.46
N ILE A 118 16.38 -4.64 5.67
CA ILE A 118 16.84 -3.24 5.62
C ILE A 118 16.51 -2.61 4.26
N SER A 119 16.75 -3.34 3.16
CA SER A 119 16.43 -2.86 1.82
C SER A 119 14.93 -2.59 1.62
N ILE A 120 14.05 -3.39 2.22
CA ILE A 120 12.60 -3.20 2.16
C ILE A 120 12.16 -2.04 3.04
N LEU A 121 12.67 -1.94 4.27
CA LEU A 121 12.38 -0.83 5.17
C LEU A 121 12.73 0.52 4.54
N ARG A 122 13.93 0.66 3.96
CA ARG A 122 14.34 1.88 3.25
C ARG A 122 13.40 2.23 2.09
N LYS A 123 12.94 1.23 1.33
CA LYS A 123 11.98 1.41 0.23
C LYS A 123 10.57 1.72 0.71
N THR A 124 10.17 1.21 1.87
CA THR A 124 8.88 1.55 2.50
C THR A 124 8.93 2.98 2.99
N TRP A 125 10.01 3.39 3.66
CA TRP A 125 10.21 4.76 4.13
C TRP A 125 10.23 5.78 2.99
N GLY A 126 11.01 5.52 1.94
CA GLY A 126 11.16 6.44 0.80
C GLY A 126 9.91 6.63 -0.07
N LYS A 127 8.82 5.91 0.20
CA LYS A 127 7.52 6.11 -0.46
C LYS A 127 6.53 6.89 0.37
N MET A 128 6.75 6.97 1.69
CA MET A 128 5.87 7.66 2.60
C MET A 128 6.18 9.15 2.65
N THR A 129 5.15 9.94 2.92
CA THR A 129 5.28 11.35 3.27
C THR A 129 5.81 11.53 4.70
N GLU A 130 6.14 12.76 5.08
CA GLU A 130 6.51 13.11 6.47
C GLU A 130 5.41 12.73 7.46
N GLU A 131 4.14 12.91 7.09
CA GLU A 131 3.01 12.50 7.93
C GLU A 131 2.91 10.98 8.04
N GLY A 132 3.20 10.25 6.96
CA GLY A 132 3.35 8.80 6.98
C GLY A 132 4.46 8.34 7.93
N HIS A 133 5.62 9.02 7.91
CA HIS A 133 6.73 8.75 8.84
C HIS A 133 6.32 9.00 10.29
N ARG A 134 5.65 10.13 10.56
CA ARG A 134 5.16 10.49 11.91
C ARG A 134 4.23 9.42 12.48
N LEU A 135 3.31 8.90 11.66
CA LEU A 135 2.41 7.82 12.06
C LEU A 135 3.15 6.49 12.23
N ALA A 136 4.11 6.17 11.35
CA ALA A 136 4.89 4.94 11.43
C ALA A 136 5.68 4.82 12.74
N LEU A 137 6.23 5.94 13.25
CA LEU A 137 6.96 5.99 14.51
C LEU A 137 6.09 5.73 15.75
N GLN A 138 4.76 5.79 15.63
CA GLN A 138 3.82 5.52 16.72
C GLN A 138 3.35 4.06 16.76
N ILE A 139 3.70 3.24 15.76
CA ILE A 139 3.29 1.85 15.69
C ILE A 139 4.01 1.08 16.81
N PRO A 140 3.29 0.36 17.69
CA PRO A 140 3.90 -0.53 18.67
C PRO A 140 4.65 -1.65 17.97
N MET A 141 5.94 -1.80 18.28
CA MET A 141 6.80 -2.81 17.66
C MET A 141 7.65 -3.53 18.71
N SER A 142 8.04 -4.78 18.37
CA SER A 142 9.06 -5.52 19.12
C SER A 142 10.40 -4.79 19.13
N ASP A 143 11.26 -5.09 20.10
CA ASP A 143 12.60 -4.49 20.17
C ASP A 143 13.47 -4.87 18.96
N THR A 144 13.29 -6.09 18.43
CA THR A 144 13.93 -6.55 17.20
C THR A 144 13.52 -5.71 16.00
N SER A 145 12.22 -5.51 15.80
CA SER A 145 11.68 -4.71 14.69
C SER A 145 12.11 -3.25 14.78
N LYS A 146 12.13 -2.67 15.99
CA LYS A 146 12.66 -1.31 16.23
C LYS A 146 14.14 -1.19 15.86
N SER A 147 14.96 -2.17 16.25
CA SER A 147 16.38 -2.20 15.92
C SER A 147 16.61 -2.24 14.41
N LEU A 148 15.83 -3.04 13.68
CA LEU A 148 15.89 -3.12 12.21
C LEU A 148 15.51 -1.79 11.54
N ILE A 149 14.51 -1.09 12.06
CA ILE A 149 14.13 0.25 11.58
C ILE A 149 15.24 1.26 11.83
N GLN A 150 15.83 1.29 13.03
CA GLN A 150 16.96 2.17 13.33
C GLN A 150 18.12 1.93 12.37
N LYS A 151 18.54 0.68 12.18
CA LYS A 151 19.58 0.31 11.20
C LYS A 151 19.23 0.74 9.77
N ALA A 152 17.95 0.67 9.40
CA ALA A 152 17.51 1.04 8.07
C ALA A 152 17.56 2.56 7.82
N LEU A 153 17.23 3.36 8.84
CA LEU A 153 17.10 4.82 8.72
C LEU A 153 18.40 5.59 9.05
N GLY A 154 19.34 4.98 9.78
CA GLY A 154 20.61 5.59 10.16
C GLY A 154 20.53 6.21 11.54
#